data_AF-A0A350EZY9-F1
#
_entry.id   AF-A0A350EZY9-F1
#
_cell.length_a   1.000
_cell.length_b   1.000
_cell.length_c   1.000
_cell.angle_alpha   90.00
_cell.angle_beta   90.00
_cell.angle_gamma   90.00
#
_symmetry.space_group_name_H-M   'P 1'
#
loop_
_entity.id
_entity.type
_entity.pdbx_description
1 polymer ?
#
loop_
_entity_poly.entity_id
_entity_poly.type
_entity_poly.pdbx_seq_one_letter_code
_entity_poly.pdbx_strand_id
1 'polypeptide(L)'
;SNGFLPPRLQGIPMSAQQPLRNLDRPAEIGAEADLATRAFLRELNEHHAAAHPGNEDLQARIAAYELAARMQLAAPEAADLGREPTHVRELYGVNDANALKSAYARNCLLARRFLERGVRYVSLYCASRASGVDGLLNWDAHKTLKSDYERHCPVFDQPTAALLADLKQRGML
;
A
#
# COMPACT_ATOMS: atom_id res chain seq x y z
N SER A 1 1.05 4.48 -20.34
CA SER A 1 2.01 3.37 -20.32
C SER A 1 3.37 3.96 -19.98
N ASN A 2 3.87 3.76 -18.76
CA ASN A 2 5.23 4.14 -18.37
C ASN A 2 5.64 3.28 -17.18
N GLY A 3 6.47 2.28 -17.45
CA GLY A 3 7.03 1.38 -16.46
C GLY A 3 7.83 0.33 -17.19
N PHE A 4 9.15 0.48 -17.20
CA PHE A 4 10.12 -0.45 -17.80
C PHE A 4 10.06 -1.88 -17.26
N LEU A 5 9.18 -2.13 -16.28
CA LEU A 5 9.02 -3.40 -15.62
C LEU A 5 7.81 -4.13 -16.23
N PRO A 6 7.93 -5.44 -16.53
CA PRO A 6 6.80 -6.24 -16.98
C PRO A 6 5.61 -6.08 -16.02
N PRO A 7 4.36 -6.18 -16.50
CA PRO A 7 3.18 -5.93 -15.65
C PRO A 7 3.09 -6.84 -14.41
N ARG A 8 3.83 -7.96 -14.38
CA ARG A 8 4.00 -8.85 -13.21
C ARG A 8 4.61 -8.13 -12.01
N LEU A 9 5.31 -7.04 -12.25
CA LEU A 9 6.04 -6.25 -11.26
C LEU A 9 5.37 -4.90 -10.97
N GLN A 10 4.14 -4.67 -11.44
CA GLN A 10 3.40 -3.46 -11.10
C GLN A 10 3.01 -3.45 -9.61
N GLY A 11 3.23 -2.30 -8.96
CA GLY A 11 2.86 -2.08 -7.57
C GLY A 11 1.35 -1.91 -7.38
N ILE A 12 0.88 -2.18 -6.17
CA ILE A 12 -0.53 -2.10 -5.79
C ILE A 12 -0.69 -1.03 -4.70
N PRO A 13 -1.58 -0.04 -4.88
CA PRO A 13 -1.77 1.01 -3.88
C PRO A 13 -2.46 0.46 -2.63
N MET A 14 -1.88 0.73 -1.46
CA MET A 14 -2.44 0.36 -0.14
C MET A 14 -2.34 1.55 0.83
N SER A 15 -3.27 1.64 1.79
CA SER A 15 -3.29 2.68 2.84
C SER A 15 -3.73 2.10 4.18
N ALA A 16 -3.15 2.53 5.29
CA ALA A 16 -3.57 2.10 6.63
C ALA A 16 -4.99 2.58 7.01
N GLN A 17 -5.54 3.62 6.38
CA GLN A 17 -6.93 4.06 6.65
C GLN A 17 -7.96 3.10 6.06
N GLN A 18 -7.65 2.53 4.89
CA GLN A 18 -8.47 1.53 4.24
C GLN A 18 -7.50 0.54 3.58
N PRO A 19 -7.11 -0.52 4.33
CA PRO A 19 -6.09 -1.47 3.88
C PRO A 19 -6.43 -2.03 2.50
N LEU A 20 -7.73 -2.23 2.26
CA LEU A 20 -8.27 -2.87 1.07
C LEU A 20 -9.54 -2.14 0.63
N ARG A 21 -9.55 -1.61 -0.60
CA ARG A 21 -10.77 -1.12 -1.25
C ARG A 21 -11.48 -2.30 -1.90
N ASN A 22 -12.80 -2.40 -1.72
CA ASN A 22 -13.67 -3.38 -2.37
C ASN A 22 -13.33 -4.86 -2.09
N LEU A 23 -12.79 -5.18 -0.91
CA LEU A 23 -12.50 -6.58 -0.53
C LEU A 23 -13.77 -7.34 -0.13
N ASP A 24 -14.69 -6.64 0.52
CA ASP A 24 -15.87 -7.27 1.09
C ASP A 24 -16.83 -7.68 -0.02
N ARG A 25 -17.25 -8.94 0.02
CA ARG A 25 -18.36 -9.42 -0.80
C ARG A 25 -19.59 -8.57 -0.46
N PRO A 26 -20.32 -8.02 -1.45
CA PRO A 26 -21.62 -7.40 -1.21
C PRO A 26 -22.51 -8.34 -0.40
N ALA A 27 -23.25 -7.80 0.57
CA ALA A 27 -24.04 -8.60 1.51
C ALA A 27 -25.01 -9.54 0.78
N GLU A 28 -25.49 -9.09 -0.38
CA GLU A 28 -26.48 -9.72 -1.26
C GLU A 28 -25.96 -10.98 -1.96
N ILE A 29 -24.64 -11.23 -2.01
CA ILE A 29 -24.07 -12.21 -2.95
C ILE A 29 -23.91 -13.67 -2.46
N GLY A 30 -23.91 -14.07 -1.20
CA GLY A 30 -23.65 -15.48 -0.83
C GLY A 30 -22.27 -16.04 -1.23
N ALA A 31 -21.72 -16.94 -0.42
CA ALA A 31 -20.35 -17.44 -0.61
C ALA A 31 -20.20 -18.34 -1.84
N GLU A 32 -21.19 -19.19 -2.10
CA GLU A 32 -21.17 -20.15 -3.21
C GLU A 32 -21.22 -19.46 -4.58
N ALA A 33 -22.07 -18.45 -4.73
CA ALA A 33 -22.17 -17.69 -5.97
C ALA A 33 -20.90 -16.86 -6.25
N ASP A 34 -20.25 -16.29 -5.22
CA ASP A 34 -18.96 -15.60 -5.35
C ASP A 34 -17.85 -16.58 -5.81
N LEU A 35 -17.80 -17.79 -5.24
CA LEU A 35 -16.86 -18.83 -5.66
C LEU A 35 -17.09 -19.27 -7.10
N ALA A 36 -18.34 -19.53 -7.49
CA ALA A 36 -18.70 -19.91 -8.85
C ALA A 36 -18.35 -18.81 -9.85
N THR A 37 -18.60 -17.54 -9.51
CA THR A 37 -18.25 -16.38 -10.33
C THR A 37 -16.73 -16.29 -10.54
N ARG A 38 -15.94 -16.46 -9.48
CA ARG A 38 -14.47 -16.45 -9.57
C ARG A 38 -13.93 -17.62 -10.40
N ALA A 39 -14.55 -18.80 -10.29
CA ALA A 39 -14.18 -19.97 -11.09
C ALA A 39 -14.45 -19.72 -12.58
N PHE A 40 -15.62 -19.19 -12.92
CA PHE A 40 -15.98 -18.85 -14.29
C PHE A 40 -15.06 -17.76 -14.89
N LEU A 41 -14.74 -16.72 -14.12
CA LEU A 41 -13.78 -15.69 -14.54
C LEU A 41 -12.39 -16.28 -14.83
N ARG A 42 -11.96 -17.29 -14.07
CA ARG A 42 -10.69 -17.98 -14.29
C ARG A 42 -10.69 -18.70 -15.65
N GLU A 43 -11.77 -19.43 -15.95
CA GLU A 43 -11.92 -20.14 -17.22
C GLU A 43 -11.89 -19.16 -18.42
N LEU A 44 -12.59 -18.03 -18.33
CA LEU A 44 -12.55 -16.99 -19.36
C LEU A 44 -11.14 -16.42 -19.55
N ASN A 45 -10.41 -16.20 -18.46
CA ASN A 45 -9.04 -15.71 -18.50
C ASN A 45 -8.09 -16.72 -19.14
N GLU A 46 -8.25 -18.02 -18.83
CA GLU A 46 -7.45 -19.11 -19.40
C GLU A 46 -7.70 -19.25 -20.91
N HIS A 47 -8.96 -19.22 -21.35
CA HIS A 47 -9.32 -19.21 -22.77
C HIS A 47 -8.75 -17.99 -23.50
N HIS A 48 -8.85 -16.80 -22.90
CA HIS A 48 -8.28 -15.59 -23.51
C HIS A 48 -6.76 -15.68 -23.63
N ALA A 49 -6.07 -16.20 -22.61
CA ALA A 49 -4.62 -16.39 -22.64
C ALA A 49 -4.19 -17.40 -23.72
N ALA A 50 -4.91 -18.53 -23.84
CA ALA A 50 -4.65 -19.54 -24.87
C ALA A 50 -4.81 -18.98 -26.30
N ALA A 51 -5.78 -18.09 -26.51
CA ALA A 51 -5.99 -17.42 -27.80
C ALA A 51 -4.94 -16.33 -28.12
N HIS A 52 -4.17 -15.85 -27.13
CA HIS A 52 -3.21 -14.75 -27.29
C HIS A 52 -1.83 -15.08 -26.67
N PRO A 53 -1.11 -16.10 -27.16
CA PRO A 53 0.12 -16.62 -26.53
C PRO A 53 1.30 -15.62 -26.48
N GLY A 54 1.29 -14.55 -27.28
CA GLY A 54 2.28 -13.46 -27.21
C GLY A 54 1.92 -12.30 -26.29
N ASN A 55 0.73 -12.33 -25.65
CA ASN A 55 0.23 -11.25 -24.81
C ASN A 55 0.43 -11.60 -23.33
N GLU A 56 1.63 -11.32 -22.81
CA GLU A 56 1.94 -11.56 -21.41
C GLU A 56 1.19 -10.64 -20.44
N ASP A 57 0.57 -9.55 -20.91
CA ASP A 57 -0.08 -8.56 -20.05
C ASP A 57 -1.23 -9.14 -19.22
N LEU A 58 -2.03 -10.04 -19.80
CA LEU A 58 -3.15 -10.65 -19.07
C LEU A 58 -2.64 -11.56 -17.95
N GLN A 59 -1.74 -12.49 -18.30
CA GLN A 59 -1.09 -13.40 -17.34
C GLN A 59 -0.37 -12.61 -16.23
N ALA A 60 0.25 -11.50 -16.60
CA ALA A 60 0.94 -10.63 -15.70
C ALA A 60 0.00 -9.93 -14.70
N ARG A 61 -1.14 -9.42 -15.18
CA ARG A 61 -2.19 -8.85 -14.34
C ARG A 61 -2.80 -9.89 -13.42
N ILE A 62 -3.10 -11.09 -13.91
CA ILE A 62 -3.63 -12.19 -13.09
C ILE A 62 -2.64 -12.51 -11.97
N ALA A 63 -1.36 -12.72 -12.28
CA ALA A 63 -0.34 -13.00 -11.28
C ALA A 63 -0.16 -11.85 -10.27
N ALA A 64 -0.24 -10.59 -10.72
CA ALA A 64 -0.19 -9.42 -9.85
C ALA A 64 -1.41 -9.35 -8.92
N TYR A 65 -2.61 -9.61 -9.42
CA TYR A 65 -3.84 -9.65 -8.61
C TYR A 65 -3.90 -10.85 -7.68
N GLU A 66 -3.37 -12.01 -8.07
CA GLU A 66 -3.25 -13.17 -7.18
C GLU A 66 -2.19 -12.96 -6.10
N LEU A 67 -1.06 -12.32 -6.43
CA LEU A 67 -0.10 -11.88 -5.43
C LEU A 67 -0.75 -10.87 -4.49
N ALA A 68 -1.52 -9.92 -5.02
CA ALA A 68 -2.36 -9.03 -4.23
C ALA A 68 -3.29 -9.82 -3.32
N ALA A 69 -3.94 -10.87 -3.83
CA ALA A 69 -4.85 -11.73 -3.07
C ALA A 69 -4.14 -12.52 -1.97
N ARG A 70 -2.92 -13.00 -2.22
CA ARG A 70 -2.08 -13.64 -1.19
C ARG A 70 -1.63 -12.63 -0.14
N MET A 71 -1.23 -11.42 -0.55
CA MET A 71 -0.99 -10.30 0.36
C MET A 71 -2.27 -9.93 1.13
N GLN A 72 -3.45 -9.98 0.49
CA GLN A 72 -4.77 -9.70 1.07
C GLN A 72 -5.18 -10.73 2.12
N LEU A 73 -4.90 -12.02 1.93
CA LEU A 73 -5.18 -13.07 2.91
C LEU A 73 -4.24 -12.98 4.13
N ALA A 74 -3.04 -12.44 3.96
CA ALA A 74 -2.10 -12.14 5.05
C ALA A 74 -2.31 -10.74 5.68
N ALA A 75 -3.12 -9.87 5.06
CA ALA A 75 -3.28 -8.46 5.40
C ALA A 75 -4.02 -8.14 6.71
N PRO A 76 -5.01 -8.91 7.21
CA PRO A 76 -5.77 -8.52 8.40
C PRO A 76 -4.88 -8.34 9.63
N GLU A 77 -3.91 -9.25 9.83
CA GLU A 77 -2.95 -9.13 10.92
C GLU A 77 -1.91 -8.03 10.68
N ALA A 78 -1.51 -7.79 9.42
CA ALA A 78 -0.59 -6.73 9.08
C ALA A 78 -1.21 -5.34 9.29
N ALA A 79 -2.52 -5.20 9.03
CA ALA A 79 -3.28 -3.98 9.19
C ALA A 79 -3.74 -3.70 10.64
N ASP A 80 -3.76 -4.71 11.52
CA ASP A 80 -4.09 -4.53 12.95
C ASP A 80 -2.91 -3.89 13.72
N LEU A 81 -2.68 -2.60 13.47
CA LEU A 81 -1.68 -1.79 14.16
C LEU A 81 -1.97 -1.64 15.67
N GLY A 82 -3.17 -2.01 16.12
CA GLY A 82 -3.57 -1.97 17.53
C GLY A 82 -2.74 -2.91 18.40
N ARG A 83 -2.20 -3.99 17.82
CA ARG A 83 -1.33 -4.97 18.49
C ARG A 83 0.10 -4.50 18.72
N GLU A 84 0.50 -3.34 18.18
CA GLU A 84 1.83 -2.81 18.43
C GLU A 84 1.98 -2.34 19.88
N PRO A 85 3.13 -2.63 20.53
CA PRO A 85 3.42 -2.12 21.87
C PRO A 85 3.29 -0.60 21.93
N THR A 86 2.89 -0.07 23.09
CA THR A 86 2.71 1.38 23.28
C THR A 86 3.98 2.18 22.92
N HIS A 87 5.17 1.71 23.31
CA HIS A 87 6.43 2.38 22.99
C HIS A 87 6.68 2.47 21.46
N VAL A 88 6.25 1.49 20.67
CA VAL A 88 6.37 1.52 19.20
C VAL A 88 5.39 2.53 18.62
N ARG A 89 4.14 2.52 19.10
CA ARG A 89 3.11 3.48 18.67
C ARG A 89 3.52 4.93 18.96
N GLU A 90 4.14 5.16 20.11
CA GLU A 90 4.69 6.46 20.51
C GLU A 90 5.91 6.84 19.67
N LEU A 91 6.84 5.91 19.44
CA LEU A 91 8.02 6.12 18.60
C LEU A 91 7.63 6.67 17.23
N TYR A 92 6.63 6.06 16.58
CA TYR A 92 6.14 6.48 15.27
C TYR A 92 5.22 7.71 15.30
N GLY A 93 4.60 8.04 16.43
CA GLY A 93 3.65 9.15 16.52
C GLY A 93 2.25 8.82 15.96
N VAL A 94 1.78 7.57 16.11
CA VAL A 94 0.48 7.14 15.54
C VAL A 94 -0.74 7.81 16.17
N ASN A 95 -0.57 8.42 17.35
CA ASN A 95 -1.60 9.12 18.11
C ASN A 95 -1.32 10.63 18.21
N ASP A 96 -0.46 11.17 17.33
CA ASP A 96 -0.17 12.60 17.30
C ASP A 96 -1.44 13.42 17.00
N ALA A 97 -1.54 14.60 17.62
CA ALA A 97 -2.67 15.52 17.42
C ALA A 97 -2.77 16.01 15.96
N ASN A 98 -1.65 16.05 15.24
CA ASN A 98 -1.64 16.30 13.81
C ASN A 98 -2.11 15.03 13.05
N ALA A 99 -3.34 15.09 12.54
CA ALA A 99 -3.97 13.98 11.82
C ALA A 99 -3.17 13.49 10.60
N LEU A 100 -2.45 14.39 9.89
CA LEU A 100 -1.63 14.01 8.74
C LEU A 100 -0.39 13.21 9.18
N LYS A 101 0.23 13.63 10.29
CA LYS A 101 1.36 12.91 10.90
C LYS A 101 0.93 11.55 11.42
N SER A 102 -0.17 11.48 12.16
CA SER A 102 -0.76 10.21 12.63
C SER A 102 -1.08 9.25 11.47
N ALA A 103 -1.65 9.77 10.38
CA ALA A 103 -1.93 8.99 9.17
C ALA A 103 -0.66 8.45 8.51
N TYR A 104 0.37 9.28 8.35
CA TYR A 104 1.65 8.86 7.78
C TYR A 104 2.39 7.85 8.68
N ALA A 105 2.39 8.07 10.00
CA ALA A 105 2.92 7.15 11.01
C ALA A 105 2.32 5.73 10.91
N ARG A 106 0.99 5.64 10.73
CA ARG A 106 0.32 4.35 10.51
C ARG A 106 0.76 3.69 9.21
N ASN A 107 0.97 4.46 8.14
CA ASN A 107 1.51 3.92 6.89
C ASN A 107 2.96 3.46 7.02
N CYS A 108 3.81 4.16 7.79
CA CYS A 108 5.17 3.72 8.10
C CYS A 108 5.18 2.37 8.84
N LEU A 109 4.34 2.20 9.87
CA LEU A 109 4.22 0.92 10.57
C LEU A 109 3.70 -0.21 9.67
N LEU A 110 2.72 0.09 8.82
CA LEU A 110 2.22 -0.87 7.85
C LEU A 110 3.33 -1.30 6.86
N ALA A 111 4.14 -0.35 6.38
CA ALA A 111 5.28 -0.63 5.53
C ALA A 111 6.29 -1.53 6.23
N ARG A 112 6.63 -1.26 7.51
CA ARG A 112 7.49 -2.13 8.31
C ARG A 112 6.92 -3.55 8.38
N ARG A 113 5.63 -3.71 8.65
CA ARG A 113 4.98 -5.03 8.73
C ARG A 113 4.94 -5.80 7.42
N PHE A 114 4.87 -5.10 6.28
CA PHE A 114 5.03 -5.73 4.98
C PHE A 114 6.45 -6.25 4.77
N LEU A 115 7.47 -5.46 5.13
CA LEU A 115 8.87 -5.86 5.05
C LEU A 115 9.14 -7.10 5.93
N GLU A 116 8.63 -7.12 7.17
CA GLU A 116 8.73 -8.28 8.07
C GLU A 116 8.09 -9.56 7.51
N ARG A 117 7.07 -9.41 6.65
CA ARG A 117 6.36 -10.51 6.00
C ARG A 117 6.98 -10.88 4.64
N GLY A 118 8.17 -10.37 4.33
CA GLY A 118 8.92 -10.74 3.13
C GLY A 118 8.52 -9.98 1.86
N VAL A 119 7.77 -8.88 1.98
CA VAL A 119 7.54 -7.99 0.83
C VAL A 119 8.88 -7.36 0.46
N ARG A 120 9.34 -7.62 -0.77
CA ARG A 120 10.68 -7.25 -1.24
C ARG A 120 10.86 -5.75 -1.52
N TYR A 121 9.75 -5.06 -1.81
CA TYR A 121 9.75 -3.65 -2.17
C TYR A 121 8.47 -2.99 -1.69
N VAL A 122 8.61 -1.88 -0.96
CA VAL A 122 7.50 -1.05 -0.51
C VAL A 122 7.80 0.39 -0.91
N SER A 123 6.89 0.99 -1.68
CA SER A 123 6.95 2.42 -1.98
C SER A 123 6.04 3.18 -1.03
N LEU A 124 6.64 3.98 -0.15
CA LEU A 124 5.92 4.77 0.85
C LEU A 124 6.11 6.26 0.56
N TYR A 125 5.00 6.98 0.40
CA TYR A 125 5.02 8.41 0.10
C TYR A 125 4.46 9.21 1.28
N CYS A 126 5.22 10.21 1.72
CA CYS A 126 4.71 11.27 2.60
C CYS A 126 4.16 12.39 1.72
N ALA A 127 2.86 12.70 1.86
CA ALA A 127 2.10 13.61 1.00
C ALA A 127 1.95 13.13 -0.47
N SER A 128 0.77 12.57 -0.80
CA SER A 128 0.41 12.27 -2.18
C SER A 128 -0.99 12.77 -2.51
N ARG A 129 -1.05 13.94 -3.14
CA ARG A 129 -1.91 14.13 -4.31
C ARG A 129 -1.09 14.82 -5.39
N ALA A 130 -0.89 14.10 -6.50
CA ALA A 130 -0.56 14.70 -7.78
C ALA A 130 -1.78 15.50 -8.25
N SER A 131 -1.85 16.77 -7.91
CA SER A 131 -2.64 17.73 -8.65
C SER A 131 -1.68 18.84 -9.04
N GLY A 132 -1.45 19.01 -10.34
CA GLY A 132 -0.53 20.01 -10.93
C GLY A 132 -0.94 21.46 -10.70
N VAL A 133 -1.72 21.72 -9.66
CA VAL A 133 -2.23 23.02 -9.24
C VAL A 133 -1.59 23.31 -7.89
N ASP A 134 -0.37 23.86 -7.96
CA ASP A 134 0.24 24.70 -6.93
C ASP A 134 1.01 24.05 -5.77
N GLY A 135 1.31 22.74 -5.83
CA GLY A 135 2.24 22.12 -4.87
C GLY A 135 1.73 22.00 -3.42
N LEU A 136 0.54 22.53 -3.13
CA LEU A 136 -0.06 22.53 -1.79
C LEU A 136 -0.44 21.13 -1.27
N LEU A 137 -0.45 20.13 -2.16
CA LEU A 137 -0.89 18.76 -1.91
C LEU A 137 0.20 17.71 -2.20
N ASN A 138 1.40 18.12 -2.62
CA ASN A 138 2.52 17.23 -2.90
C ASN A 138 3.74 17.60 -2.02
N TRP A 139 4.68 16.66 -1.88
CA TRP A 139 5.98 16.93 -1.25
C TRP A 139 6.92 17.75 -2.18
N ASP A 140 6.53 17.88 -3.44
CA ASP A 140 7.29 18.41 -4.56
C ASP A 140 6.93 19.90 -4.79
N ALA A 141 7.29 20.70 -3.79
CA ALA A 141 6.99 22.12 -3.71
C ALA A 141 7.92 22.97 -4.61
N HIS A 142 7.33 23.81 -5.46
CA HIS A 142 8.08 24.63 -6.43
C HIS A 142 7.82 26.14 -6.33
N LYS A 143 6.69 26.54 -5.74
CA LYS A 143 6.25 27.95 -5.66
C LYS A 143 6.32 28.51 -4.23
N THR A 144 6.05 27.67 -3.24
CA THR A 144 5.81 28.07 -1.84
C THR A 144 6.69 27.30 -0.85
N LEU A 145 7.98 27.15 -1.19
CA LEU A 145 8.98 26.32 -0.48
C LEU A 145 8.90 26.42 1.04
N LYS A 146 9.03 27.61 1.62
CA LYS A 146 9.06 27.79 3.07
C LYS A 146 7.78 27.28 3.75
N SER A 147 6.61 27.75 3.31
CA SER A 147 5.33 27.37 3.91
C SER A 147 4.99 25.88 3.68
N ASP A 148 5.40 25.32 2.54
CA ASP A 148 5.16 23.92 2.24
C ASP A 148 6.04 23.01 3.10
N TYR A 149 7.32 23.33 3.28
CA TYR A 149 8.20 22.57 4.17
C TYR A 149 7.83 22.74 5.65
N GLU A 150 7.41 23.93 6.08
CA GLU A 150 6.87 24.14 7.44
C GLU A 150 5.63 23.26 7.70
N ARG A 151 4.84 22.96 6.66
CA ARG A 151 3.68 22.05 6.74
C ARG A 151 4.09 20.57 6.69
N HIS A 152 5.00 20.20 5.80
CA HIS A 152 5.30 18.80 5.49
C HIS A 152 6.39 18.19 6.37
N CYS A 153 7.42 18.95 6.78
CA CYS A 153 8.50 18.42 7.61
C CYS A 153 7.99 17.82 8.93
N PRO A 154 7.07 18.45 9.68
CA PRO A 154 6.54 17.86 10.91
C PRO A 154 5.81 16.53 10.70
N VAL A 155 5.21 16.33 9.51
CA VAL A 155 4.51 15.09 9.15
C VAL A 155 5.51 13.99 8.81
N PHE A 156 6.60 14.32 8.10
CA PHE A 156 7.60 13.36 7.64
C PHE A 156 8.57 12.91 8.74
N ASP A 157 9.10 13.86 9.52
CA ASP A 157 10.30 13.70 10.34
C ASP A 157 10.24 12.50 11.30
N GLN A 158 9.41 12.58 12.35
CA GLN A 158 9.32 11.52 13.36
C GLN A 158 8.93 10.15 12.76
N PRO A 159 7.87 10.02 11.94
CA PRO A 159 7.48 8.71 11.41
C PRO A 159 8.54 8.04 10.54
N THR A 160 9.27 8.81 9.73
CA THR A 160 10.34 8.27 8.88
C THR A 160 11.56 7.89 9.70
N ALA A 161 11.97 8.72 10.66
CA ALA A 161 13.07 8.41 11.56
C ALA A 161 12.78 7.13 12.38
N ALA A 162 11.55 7.01 12.88
CA ALA A 162 11.06 5.82 13.58
C ALA A 162 11.12 4.58 12.70
N LEU A 163 10.67 4.67 11.44
CA LEU A 163 10.75 3.56 10.49
C LEU A 163 12.18 3.08 10.28
N LEU A 164 13.11 3.98 9.99
CA LEU A 164 14.51 3.63 9.76
C LEU A 164 15.16 3.00 11.00
N ALA A 165 14.88 3.56 12.19
CA ALA A 165 15.39 3.03 13.44
C ALA A 165 14.82 1.63 13.75
N ASP A 166 13.52 1.41 13.57
CA ASP A 166 12.84 0.13 13.81
C ASP A 166 13.33 -0.94 12.81
N LEU A 167 13.51 -0.59 11.53
CA LEU A 167 14.09 -1.49 10.54
C LEU A 167 15.51 -1.92 10.91
N LYS A 168 16.35 -0.97 11.35
CA LYS A 168 17.72 -1.27 11.81
C LYS A 168 17.73 -2.20 13.03
N GLN A 169 16.88 -1.95 14.02
CA GLN A 169 16.77 -2.79 15.22
C GLN A 169 16.38 -4.24 14.89
N ARG A 170 15.62 -4.43 13.80
CA ARG A 170 15.16 -5.75 13.33
C ARG A 170 16.11 -6.40 12.32
N GLY A 171 17.25 -5.78 11.98
CA GLY A 171 18.21 -6.30 11.00
C GLY A 171 17.72 -6.23 9.55
N MET A 172 16.77 -5.34 9.25
CA MET A 172 16.27 -5.10 7.89
C MET A 172 16.96 -3.90 7.19
N LEU A 173 17.99 -3.32 7.82
CA LEU A 173 18.79 -2.20 7.32
C LEU A 173 20.29 -2.46 7.56
#